data_AF-A0A4Q2JJY5-F1
#
_entry.id   AF-A0A4Q2JJY5-F1
#
_cell.length_a   1.000
_cell.length_b   1.000
_cell.length_c   1.000
_cell.angle_alpha   90.00
_cell.angle_beta   90.00
_cell.angle_gamma   90.00
#
_symmetry.space_group_name_H-M   'P 1'
#
loop_
_entity.id
_entity.type
_entity.pdbx_description
1 polymer ?
#
loop_
_entity_poly.entity_id
_entity_poly.type
_entity_poly.pdbx_seq_one_letter_code
_entity_poly.pdbx_strand_id
1 'polypeptide(L)'
;MSAPVSAPDTTTSPARRKVRLRRGSTDRSAAALLLTGTVLAILWANSPWGWTYEAFWETELEIGLGGWQMHATLHDVVNDGLMTLFFFVVGLEVKREFTIGELTDRSRAIVPIVAAIAGLVIPALLFVVIALPTGELSAWGVVISTDTAFLLGALAIIGPPFPARLRTFLLTLAVVDDVGALLAIGIFYNTGLDLVPLAIAAVLMVAIALVRYLRAGRGLAYGVLGIALWVAIAMAGIHPTLAGVAVALLIPVFPPRRTEVERTEELTRAFRESPSAQYAAAVNRSLRESLSINDRLQAEWGPYIAFLVLPIFALANAGVHLDAETLASAFASPLTWAIIAGLVVGKFVGITAVTAIVRATGIGRLAPGLGMPRVAGGAALSGIGFTISLFIVGIALPDGELQDHGRVGVLTASLVAFALGWAIFAIADRLDPPKAVGKVLARPFDPERDHYRGRPDAPYQIVEYGDFECPFCSRATGSIDQVIRRFGDEVCWVWRHLPLEGVHPHAKLASQAYEAAALQGRFLEMARTLFQHQDALETDDLCRYAEEIGLDVPRFLEDLQSPAVVRRVEDDQIDAEFMDLHSTPTFFVNGRRHIGPWDSRSLIRSLEASASVPPEPAAER
;
A
#
# COMPACT_ATOMS: atom_id res chain seq x y z
N MET A 1 -27.01 -31.47 -9.82
CA MET A 1 -27.78 -30.24 -9.55
C MET A 1 -26.80 -29.11 -9.42
N SER A 2 -26.68 -28.34 -10.49
CA SER A 2 -25.61 -27.37 -10.73
C SER A 2 -25.99 -26.04 -10.10
N ALA A 3 -25.16 -25.52 -9.19
CA ALA A 3 -25.34 -24.19 -8.62
C ALA A 3 -25.20 -23.12 -9.74
N PRO A 4 -26.01 -22.06 -9.76
CA PRO A 4 -25.92 -21.04 -10.79
C PRO A 4 -24.66 -20.20 -10.56
N VAL A 5 -23.83 -20.11 -11.60
CA VAL A 5 -22.71 -19.19 -11.70
C VAL A 5 -23.24 -17.76 -11.55
N SER A 6 -22.86 -17.10 -10.46
CA SER A 6 -23.22 -15.70 -10.21
C SER A 6 -22.73 -14.78 -11.34
N ALA A 7 -23.63 -13.97 -11.87
CA ALA A 7 -23.34 -12.99 -12.91
C ALA A 7 -22.35 -11.92 -12.40
N PRO A 8 -21.46 -11.39 -13.26
CA PRO A 8 -20.46 -10.40 -12.85
C PRO A 8 -21.09 -9.06 -12.46
N ASP A 9 -20.67 -8.51 -11.32
CA ASP A 9 -21.00 -7.18 -10.79
C ASP A 9 -20.97 -6.08 -11.88
N THR A 10 -22.13 -5.54 -12.25
CA THR A 10 -22.29 -4.48 -13.26
C THR A 10 -22.36 -3.05 -12.67
N THR A 11 -22.17 -2.87 -11.36
CA THR A 11 -22.48 -1.60 -10.67
C THR A 11 -21.31 -0.61 -10.52
N THR A 12 -20.09 -0.97 -10.93
CA THR A 12 -18.99 0.01 -10.99
C THR A 12 -19.16 0.93 -12.19
N SER A 13 -19.19 2.26 -11.98
CA SER A 13 -19.06 3.26 -13.06
C SER A 13 -17.97 2.83 -14.05
N PRO A 14 -18.23 2.87 -15.37
CA PRO A 14 -17.27 2.38 -16.37
C PRO A 14 -15.90 3.07 -16.26
N ALA A 15 -15.85 4.31 -15.75
CA ALA A 15 -14.60 5.00 -15.46
C ALA A 15 -13.82 4.37 -14.28
N ARG A 16 -14.48 4.12 -13.14
CA ARG A 16 -13.84 3.47 -11.97
C ARG A 16 -13.42 2.03 -12.27
N ARG A 17 -14.25 1.30 -13.04
CA ARG A 17 -13.92 -0.05 -13.52
C ARG A 17 -12.68 -0.05 -14.43
N LYS A 18 -12.60 0.91 -15.37
CA LYS A 18 -11.44 1.09 -16.26
C LYS A 18 -10.16 1.39 -15.48
N VAL A 19 -10.20 2.27 -14.47
CA VAL A 19 -9.02 2.59 -13.65
C VAL A 19 -8.52 1.38 -12.86
N ARG A 20 -9.42 0.62 -12.22
CA ARG A 20 -9.05 -0.57 -11.43
C ARG A 20 -8.52 -1.71 -12.30
N LEU A 21 -9.16 -1.98 -13.43
CA LEU A 21 -8.70 -2.99 -14.40
C LEU A 21 -7.34 -2.60 -14.99
N ARG A 22 -7.13 -1.31 -15.28
CA ARG A 22 -5.87 -0.80 -15.83
C ARG A 22 -4.70 -0.99 -14.85
N ARG A 23 -4.89 -0.75 -13.54
CA ARG A 23 -3.81 -0.92 -12.55
C ARG A 23 -3.35 -2.38 -12.43
N GLY A 24 -4.28 -3.34 -12.35
CA GLY A 24 -3.95 -4.77 -12.31
C GLY A 24 -3.42 -5.35 -13.63
N SER A 25 -3.69 -4.72 -14.78
CA SER A 25 -3.00 -5.05 -16.03
C SER A 25 -1.57 -4.51 -16.07
N THR A 26 -1.33 -3.33 -15.48
CA THR A 26 -0.01 -2.69 -15.48
C THR A 26 1.02 -3.50 -14.70
N ASP A 27 0.71 -3.97 -13.50
CA ASP A 27 1.66 -4.76 -12.69
C ASP A 27 2.06 -6.06 -13.41
N ARG A 28 1.09 -6.74 -14.04
CA ARG A 28 1.35 -7.95 -14.83
C ARG A 28 2.22 -7.66 -16.04
N SER A 29 1.97 -6.57 -16.76
CA SER A 29 2.79 -6.19 -17.91
C SER A 29 4.22 -5.80 -17.51
N ALA A 30 4.39 -5.13 -16.37
CA ALA A 30 5.70 -4.78 -15.84
C ALA A 30 6.48 -6.04 -15.45
N ALA A 31 5.87 -6.95 -14.69
CA ALA A 31 6.48 -8.23 -14.32
C ALA A 31 6.81 -9.10 -15.54
N ALA A 32 5.93 -9.13 -16.56
CA ALA A 32 6.19 -9.86 -17.80
C ALA A 32 7.36 -9.26 -18.60
N LEU A 33 7.47 -7.93 -18.67
CA LEU A 33 8.58 -7.26 -19.34
C LEU A 33 9.89 -7.49 -18.59
N LEU A 34 9.86 -7.42 -17.26
CA LEU A 34 11.00 -7.75 -16.41
C LEU A 34 11.49 -9.18 -16.65
N LEU A 35 10.57 -10.16 -16.62
CA LEU A 35 10.87 -11.56 -16.96
C LEU A 35 11.43 -11.71 -18.38
N THR A 36 10.93 -10.93 -19.34
CA THR A 36 11.45 -10.93 -20.71
C THR A 36 12.90 -10.47 -20.72
N GLY A 37 13.24 -9.40 -19.99
CA GLY A 37 14.63 -8.95 -19.80
C GLY A 37 15.52 -10.03 -19.20
N THR A 38 15.04 -10.71 -18.16
CA THR A 38 15.73 -11.86 -17.53
C THR A 38 16.01 -12.98 -18.53
N VAL A 39 14.99 -13.41 -19.27
CA VAL A 39 15.12 -14.49 -20.26
C VAL A 39 16.09 -14.09 -21.37
N LEU A 40 16.03 -12.83 -21.84
CA LEU A 40 16.97 -12.33 -22.85
C LEU A 40 18.41 -12.29 -22.32
N ALA A 41 18.63 -11.91 -21.05
CA ALA A 41 19.96 -11.93 -20.43
C ALA A 41 20.56 -13.34 -20.47
N ILE A 42 19.79 -14.32 -20.00
CA ILE A 42 20.20 -15.72 -19.95
C ILE A 42 20.46 -16.25 -21.36
N LEU A 43 19.55 -15.98 -22.31
CA LEU A 43 19.72 -16.42 -23.70
C LEU A 43 20.94 -15.79 -24.38
N TRP A 44 21.23 -14.51 -24.10
CA TRP A 44 22.38 -13.82 -24.68
C TRP A 44 23.70 -14.37 -24.10
N ALA A 45 23.80 -14.47 -22.77
CA ALA A 45 24.98 -15.02 -22.09
C ALA A 45 25.31 -16.46 -22.52
N ASN A 46 24.29 -17.28 -22.81
CA ASN A 46 24.46 -18.68 -23.22
C ASN A 46 24.48 -18.90 -24.74
N SER A 47 24.45 -17.82 -25.54
CA SER A 47 24.48 -17.92 -27.00
C SER A 47 25.91 -18.19 -27.53
N PRO A 48 26.08 -18.56 -28.80
CA PRO A 48 27.41 -18.59 -29.44
C PRO A 48 28.15 -17.23 -29.43
N TRP A 49 27.42 -16.14 -29.12
CA TRP A 49 27.95 -14.80 -28.95
C TRP A 49 27.99 -14.38 -27.47
N GLY A 50 27.98 -15.31 -26.52
CA GLY A 50 27.99 -15.02 -25.07
C GLY A 50 29.11 -14.08 -24.64
N TRP A 51 30.30 -14.20 -25.24
CA TRP A 51 31.42 -13.28 -25.01
C TRP A 51 31.09 -11.79 -25.30
N THR A 52 30.12 -11.51 -26.17
CA THR A 52 29.67 -10.14 -26.44
C THR A 52 28.80 -9.57 -25.32
N TYR A 53 28.17 -10.42 -24.51
CA TYR A 53 27.39 -10.01 -23.35
C TYR A 53 28.31 -9.41 -22.29
N GLU A 54 29.35 -10.15 -21.89
CA GLU A 54 30.36 -9.69 -20.92
C GLU A 54 31.07 -8.44 -21.45
N ALA A 55 31.61 -8.50 -22.68
CA ALA A 55 32.31 -7.37 -23.27
C ALA A 55 31.46 -6.09 -23.37
N PHE A 56 30.14 -6.23 -23.58
CA PHE A 56 29.23 -5.09 -23.59
C PHE A 56 29.10 -4.48 -22.20
N TRP A 57 28.80 -5.27 -21.17
CA TRP A 57 28.58 -4.75 -19.82
C TRP A 57 29.86 -4.26 -19.13
N GLU A 58 31.00 -4.87 -19.44
CA GLU A 58 32.34 -4.46 -18.98
C GLU A 58 32.92 -3.28 -19.77
N THR A 59 32.19 -2.74 -20.77
CA THR A 59 32.67 -1.57 -21.51
C THR A 59 32.91 -0.40 -20.55
N GLU A 60 34.16 0.05 -20.49
CA GLU A 60 34.60 1.14 -19.64
C GLU A 60 34.15 2.50 -20.19
N LEU A 61 33.55 3.30 -19.30
CA LEU A 61 33.17 4.68 -19.50
C LEU A 61 34.09 5.56 -18.64
N GLU A 62 34.87 6.41 -19.30
CA GLU A 62 35.71 7.40 -18.62
C GLU A 62 35.09 8.78 -18.74
N ILE A 63 34.81 9.42 -17.60
CA ILE A 63 34.40 10.82 -17.54
C ILE A 63 35.48 11.61 -16.81
N GLY A 64 36.13 12.54 -17.50
CA GLY A 64 37.18 13.37 -16.93
C GLY A 64 36.90 14.87 -17.07
N LEU A 65 37.21 15.64 -16.03
CA LEU A 65 37.13 17.10 -16.02
C LEU A 65 38.36 17.67 -15.31
N GLY A 66 39.36 18.12 -16.10
CA GLY A 66 40.64 18.57 -15.58
C GLY A 66 41.46 17.41 -15.00
N GLY A 67 41.85 17.51 -13.72
CA GLY A 67 42.60 16.45 -13.01
C GLY A 67 41.72 15.38 -12.34
N TRP A 68 40.39 15.50 -12.42
CA TRP A 68 39.46 14.50 -11.90
C TRP A 68 39.08 13.53 -13.01
N GLN A 69 39.14 12.23 -12.71
CA GLN A 69 38.75 11.14 -13.59
C GLN A 69 37.85 10.17 -12.82
N MET A 70 36.74 9.78 -13.44
CA MET A 70 35.83 8.77 -12.94
C MET A 70 35.76 7.65 -13.98
N HIS A 71 36.11 6.45 -13.55
CA HIS A 71 36.00 5.22 -14.33
C HIS A 71 34.75 4.47 -13.84
N ALA A 72 33.91 4.05 -14.76
CA ALA A 72 32.72 3.25 -14.48
C ALA A 72 32.45 2.32 -15.66
N THR A 73 32.01 1.11 -15.42
CA THR A 73 31.53 0.21 -16.49
C THR A 73 30.08 0.53 -16.87
N LEU A 74 29.60 0.03 -18.01
CA LEU A 74 28.16 0.08 -18.32
C LEU A 74 27.34 -0.66 -17.24
N HIS A 75 27.91 -1.69 -16.63
CA HIS A 75 27.30 -2.39 -15.49
C HIS A 75 27.12 -1.45 -14.29
N ASP A 76 28.14 -0.67 -13.95
CA ASP A 76 28.08 0.32 -12.85
C ASP A 76 27.07 1.44 -13.14
N VAL A 77 26.93 1.87 -14.40
CA VAL A 77 25.91 2.87 -14.77
C VAL A 77 24.49 2.34 -14.49
N VAL A 78 24.23 1.06 -14.74
CA VAL A 78 22.96 0.42 -14.42
C VAL A 78 22.80 0.26 -12.91
N ASN A 79 23.81 -0.28 -12.24
CA ASN A 79 23.77 -0.67 -10.83
C ASN A 79 23.83 0.52 -9.87
N ASP A 80 24.60 1.55 -10.16
CA ASP A 80 24.70 2.74 -9.32
C ASP A 80 23.79 3.86 -9.81
N GLY A 81 23.63 4.02 -11.12
CA GLY A 81 22.82 5.08 -11.71
C GLY A 81 21.32 4.73 -11.71
N LEU A 82 20.94 3.71 -12.47
CA LEU A 82 19.51 3.37 -12.63
C LEU A 82 18.89 2.86 -11.33
N MET A 83 19.61 2.07 -10.52
CA MET A 83 19.08 1.64 -9.23
C MET A 83 18.90 2.78 -8.24
N THR A 84 19.68 3.88 -8.35
CA THR A 84 19.40 5.09 -7.54
C THR A 84 18.00 5.63 -7.84
N LEU A 85 17.55 5.59 -9.09
CA LEU A 85 16.19 6.01 -9.46
C LEU A 85 15.13 5.02 -8.96
N PHE A 86 15.41 3.72 -8.99
CA PHE A 86 14.54 2.69 -8.41
C PHE A 86 14.36 2.93 -6.90
N PHE A 87 15.48 3.04 -6.16
CA PHE A 87 15.48 3.28 -4.73
C PHE A 87 14.89 4.65 -4.37
N PHE A 88 15.04 5.68 -5.21
CA PHE A 88 14.33 6.94 -5.06
C PHE A 88 12.81 6.74 -5.02
N VAL A 89 12.24 5.98 -5.97
CA VAL A 89 10.78 5.70 -5.98
C VAL A 89 10.37 4.84 -4.79
N VAL A 90 11.18 3.85 -4.40
CA VAL A 90 10.94 3.06 -3.17
C VAL A 90 10.93 3.98 -1.95
N GLY A 91 11.90 4.88 -1.81
CA GLY A 91 11.97 5.85 -0.72
C GLY A 91 10.78 6.81 -0.69
N LEU A 92 10.21 7.16 -1.86
CA LEU A 92 8.98 7.96 -1.93
C LEU A 92 7.80 7.18 -1.35
N GLU A 93 7.66 5.90 -1.68
CA GLU A 93 6.60 5.04 -1.15
C GLU A 93 6.75 4.83 0.36
N VAL A 94 7.97 4.57 0.84
CA VAL A 94 8.30 4.48 2.27
C VAL A 94 7.85 5.75 3.00
N LYS A 95 8.27 6.93 2.50
CA LYS A 95 7.92 8.21 3.10
C LYS A 95 6.40 8.42 3.15
N ARG A 96 5.72 8.06 2.06
CA ARG A 96 4.26 8.15 1.93
C ARG A 96 3.56 7.24 2.92
N GLU A 97 4.00 5.99 3.03
CA GLU A 97 3.40 4.99 3.90
C GLU A 97 3.51 5.39 5.39
N PHE A 98 4.67 5.90 5.81
CA PHE A 98 4.87 6.40 7.18
C PHE A 98 4.09 7.68 7.52
N THR A 99 3.72 8.49 6.52
CA THR A 99 3.10 9.81 6.76
C THR A 99 1.57 9.77 6.62
N ILE A 100 1.06 9.04 5.63
CA ILE A 100 -0.38 9.01 5.29
C ILE A 100 -0.91 7.59 4.96
N GLY A 101 -0.07 6.55 5.00
CA GLY A 101 -0.44 5.18 4.63
C GLY A 101 -0.85 4.30 5.81
N GLU A 102 -0.84 2.97 5.61
CA GLU A 102 -1.25 2.01 6.65
C GLU A 102 -0.28 1.97 7.84
N LEU A 103 0.97 2.43 7.67
CA LEU A 103 1.95 2.50 8.75
C LEU A 103 1.68 3.62 9.78
N THR A 104 0.69 4.50 9.56
CA THR A 104 0.31 5.52 10.57
C THR A 104 -0.48 4.92 11.74
N ASP A 105 -1.26 3.87 11.49
CA ASP A 105 -2.02 3.17 12.54
C ASP A 105 -1.15 2.13 13.23
N ARG A 106 -0.68 2.46 14.44
CA ARG A 106 0.23 1.60 15.21
C ARG A 106 -0.29 0.17 15.43
N SER A 107 -1.60 0.00 15.59
CA SER A 107 -2.22 -1.30 15.91
C SER A 107 -2.21 -2.27 14.72
N ARG A 108 -2.30 -1.72 13.51
CA ARG A 108 -2.30 -2.47 12.25
C ARG A 108 -0.90 -2.55 11.63
N ALA A 109 -0.10 -1.49 11.77
CA ALA A 109 1.26 -1.38 11.26
C ALA A 109 2.23 -2.38 11.91
N ILE A 110 2.01 -2.72 13.18
CA ILE A 110 2.93 -3.59 13.92
C ILE A 110 3.07 -4.98 13.29
N VAL A 111 1.99 -5.53 12.70
CA VAL A 111 2.01 -6.87 12.10
C VAL A 111 2.94 -6.92 10.87
N PRO A 112 2.75 -6.12 9.81
CA PRO A 112 3.64 -6.13 8.65
C PRO A 112 5.06 -5.68 9.00
N ILE A 113 5.26 -4.73 9.92
CA ILE A 113 6.62 -4.31 10.34
C ILE A 113 7.37 -5.47 11.00
N VAL A 114 6.78 -6.11 12.01
CA VAL A 114 7.45 -7.19 12.75
C VAL A 114 7.63 -8.42 11.85
N ALA A 115 6.68 -8.70 10.96
CA ALA A 115 6.80 -9.75 9.95
C ALA A 115 7.92 -9.46 8.94
N ALA A 116 8.07 -8.23 8.47
CA ALA A 116 9.16 -7.80 7.59
C ALA A 116 10.52 -7.91 8.28
N ILE A 117 10.66 -7.42 9.52
CA ILE A 117 11.90 -7.56 10.30
C ILE A 117 12.27 -9.04 10.47
N ALA A 118 11.31 -9.90 10.82
CA ALA A 118 11.53 -11.34 10.88
C ALA A 118 11.91 -11.92 9.51
N GLY A 119 11.28 -11.43 8.44
CA GLY A 119 11.59 -11.71 7.05
C GLY A 119 12.95 -11.18 6.57
N LEU A 120 13.65 -10.35 7.34
CA LEU A 120 15.04 -9.94 7.08
C LEU A 120 16.01 -10.80 7.90
N VAL A 121 15.74 -10.91 9.21
CA VAL A 121 16.66 -11.53 10.18
C VAL A 121 16.71 -13.05 10.04
N ILE A 122 15.56 -13.72 9.91
CA ILE A 122 15.52 -15.19 9.89
C ILE A 122 16.19 -15.77 8.63
N PRO A 123 15.95 -15.23 7.41
CA PRO A 123 16.71 -15.63 6.23
C PRO A 123 18.21 -15.44 6.39
N ALA A 124 18.66 -14.28 6.89
CA ALA A 124 20.08 -13.99 7.08
C ALA A 124 20.76 -14.97 8.05
N LEU A 125 20.11 -15.25 9.19
CA LEU A 125 20.62 -16.22 10.15
C LEU A 125 20.67 -17.63 9.56
N LEU A 126 19.62 -18.05 8.85
CA LEU A 126 19.57 -19.35 8.19
C LEU A 126 20.67 -19.48 7.12
N PHE A 127 20.89 -18.43 6.33
CA PHE A 127 21.99 -18.36 5.38
C PHE A 127 23.34 -18.53 6.09
N VAL A 128 23.62 -17.74 7.13
CA VAL A 128 24.91 -17.80 7.86
C VAL A 128 25.17 -19.19 8.43
N VAL A 129 24.15 -19.85 8.97
CA VAL A 129 24.28 -21.22 9.50
C VAL A 129 24.67 -22.22 8.41
N ILE A 130 24.09 -22.11 7.22
CA ILE A 130 24.35 -23.05 6.11
C ILE A 130 25.64 -22.71 5.37
N ALA A 131 25.95 -21.42 5.21
CA ALA A 131 27.13 -20.91 4.52
C ALA A 131 28.39 -20.88 5.40
N LEU A 132 28.29 -21.19 6.70
CA LEU A 132 29.45 -21.25 7.60
C LEU A 132 30.64 -22.06 7.05
N PRO A 133 30.44 -23.22 6.40
CA PRO A 133 31.54 -24.01 5.83
C PRO A 133 32.15 -23.43 4.55
N THR A 134 31.48 -22.49 3.87
CA THR A 134 31.95 -21.96 2.58
C THR A 134 32.92 -20.81 2.72
N GLY A 135 32.94 -20.11 3.87
CA GLY A 135 33.71 -18.88 4.05
C GLY A 135 33.02 -17.62 3.50
N GLU A 136 31.95 -17.78 2.71
CA GLU A 136 31.23 -16.70 2.02
C GLU A 136 30.11 -16.09 2.86
N LEU A 137 30.41 -15.79 4.13
CA LEU A 137 29.41 -15.24 5.07
C LEU A 137 28.96 -13.82 4.69
N SER A 138 29.78 -13.08 3.95
CA SER A 138 29.48 -11.73 3.46
C SER A 138 28.25 -11.69 2.55
N ALA A 139 27.85 -12.81 1.94
CA ALA A 139 26.71 -12.87 1.03
C ALA A 139 25.33 -13.02 1.72
N TRP A 140 25.26 -12.89 3.05
CA TRP A 140 23.99 -12.96 3.79
C TRP A 140 22.92 -11.96 3.32
N GLY A 141 23.33 -10.81 2.80
CA GLY A 141 22.42 -9.80 2.25
C GLY A 141 21.62 -10.30 1.05
N VAL A 142 22.10 -11.33 0.32
CA VAL A 142 21.40 -11.87 -0.86
C VAL A 142 20.00 -12.40 -0.50
N VAL A 143 19.78 -12.87 0.72
CA VAL A 143 18.54 -13.56 1.12
C VAL A 143 17.53 -12.68 1.87
N ILE A 144 17.81 -11.39 2.04
CA ILE A 144 16.97 -10.51 2.88
C ILE A 144 15.91 -9.75 2.08
N SER A 145 16.12 -9.50 0.79
CA SER A 145 15.22 -8.65 0.01
C SER A 145 14.06 -9.42 -0.63
N THR A 146 12.99 -8.68 -0.94
CA THR A 146 11.82 -9.17 -1.69
C THR A 146 11.60 -8.28 -2.91
N ASP A 147 11.55 -8.85 -4.11
CA ASP A 147 11.24 -8.10 -5.32
C ASP A 147 9.72 -7.82 -5.40
N THR A 148 9.34 -6.59 -5.06
CA THR A 148 7.94 -6.15 -5.09
C THR A 148 7.28 -6.34 -6.46
N ALA A 149 8.00 -6.10 -7.57
CA ALA A 149 7.41 -6.18 -8.91
C ALA A 149 7.07 -7.62 -9.28
N PHE A 150 8.00 -8.55 -9.04
CA PHE A 150 7.75 -9.98 -9.26
C PHE A 150 6.75 -10.55 -8.27
N LEU A 151 6.79 -10.16 -6.99
CA LEU A 151 5.83 -10.60 -5.99
C LEU A 151 4.40 -10.22 -6.39
N LEU A 152 4.17 -8.98 -6.81
CA LEU A 152 2.85 -8.51 -7.24
C LEU A 152 2.44 -9.10 -8.60
N GLY A 153 3.39 -9.28 -9.51
CA GLY A 153 3.18 -9.98 -10.78
C GLY A 153 2.75 -11.43 -10.56
N ALA A 154 3.45 -12.15 -9.68
CA ALA A 154 3.14 -13.52 -9.29
C ALA A 154 1.75 -13.62 -8.65
N LEU A 155 1.44 -12.73 -7.70
CA LEU A 155 0.12 -12.67 -7.09
C LEU A 155 -0.99 -12.43 -8.13
N ALA A 156 -0.73 -11.61 -9.14
CA ALA A 156 -1.67 -11.32 -10.22
C ALA A 156 -1.80 -12.47 -11.24
N ILE A 157 -0.77 -13.30 -11.41
CA ILE A 157 -0.80 -14.53 -12.22
C ILE A 157 -1.59 -15.62 -11.51
N ILE A 158 -1.29 -15.86 -10.24
CA ILE A 158 -2.00 -16.84 -9.39
C ILE A 158 -3.48 -16.44 -9.26
N GLY A 159 -3.75 -15.15 -9.10
CA GLY A 159 -5.09 -14.60 -9.04
C GLY A 159 -5.94 -15.12 -7.88
N PRO A 160 -5.46 -15.13 -6.62
CA PRO A 160 -6.25 -15.62 -5.51
C PRO A 160 -7.50 -14.74 -5.30
N PRO A 161 -8.64 -15.31 -4.91
CA PRO A 161 -9.88 -14.57 -4.68
C PRO A 161 -9.73 -13.49 -3.60
N PHE A 162 -10.31 -12.31 -3.84
CA PHE A 162 -10.18 -11.12 -2.98
C PHE A 162 -8.72 -10.75 -2.63
N PRO A 163 -7.84 -10.51 -3.63
CA PRO A 163 -6.41 -10.33 -3.39
C PRO A 163 -6.09 -8.96 -2.80
N ALA A 164 -7.04 -8.02 -2.75
CA ALA A 164 -6.79 -6.62 -2.41
C ALA A 164 -6.10 -6.44 -1.05
N ARG A 165 -6.54 -7.13 0.00
CA ARG A 165 -5.96 -6.99 1.35
C ARG A 165 -4.60 -7.65 1.46
N LEU A 166 -4.46 -8.83 0.87
CA LEU A 166 -3.18 -9.50 0.79
C LEU A 166 -2.18 -8.65 0.01
N ARG A 167 -2.61 -8.03 -1.09
CA ARG A 167 -1.80 -7.11 -1.87
C ARG A 167 -1.33 -5.92 -1.04
N THR A 168 -2.21 -5.28 -0.27
CA THR A 168 -1.79 -4.16 0.57
C THR A 168 -0.82 -4.60 1.67
N PHE A 169 -1.13 -5.72 2.36
CA PHE A 169 -0.21 -6.29 3.35
C PHE A 169 1.18 -6.58 2.76
N LEU A 170 1.25 -7.18 1.57
CA LEU A 170 2.52 -7.49 0.91
C LEU A 170 3.24 -6.24 0.39
N LEU A 171 2.51 -5.20 -0.03
CA LEU A 171 3.11 -3.91 -0.38
C LEU A 171 3.78 -3.29 0.86
N THR A 172 3.08 -3.23 1.99
CA THR A 172 3.64 -2.68 3.23
C THR A 172 4.82 -3.50 3.73
N LEU A 173 4.72 -4.84 3.69
CA LEU A 173 5.82 -5.73 4.04
C LEU A 173 7.04 -5.51 3.13
N ALA A 174 6.84 -5.45 1.81
CA ALA A 174 7.92 -5.27 0.87
C ALA A 174 8.58 -3.88 0.98
N VAL A 175 7.80 -2.84 1.29
CA VAL A 175 8.34 -1.49 1.59
C VAL A 175 9.26 -1.52 2.81
N VAL A 176 8.88 -2.23 3.88
CA VAL A 176 9.73 -2.36 5.09
C VAL A 176 10.96 -3.24 4.80
N ASP A 177 10.78 -4.33 4.06
CA ASP A 177 11.88 -5.20 3.62
C ASP A 177 12.91 -4.41 2.78
N ASP A 178 12.46 -3.61 1.82
CA ASP A 178 13.33 -2.82 0.92
C ASP A 178 14.13 -1.78 1.71
N VAL A 179 13.52 -1.10 2.69
CA VAL A 179 14.23 -0.19 3.59
C VAL A 179 15.27 -0.94 4.41
N GLY A 180 14.92 -2.10 4.95
CA GLY A 180 15.84 -2.92 5.73
C GLY A 180 17.02 -3.42 4.90
N ALA A 181 16.75 -3.90 3.68
CA ALA A 181 17.78 -4.35 2.75
C ALA A 181 18.72 -3.22 2.35
N LEU A 182 18.18 -2.03 2.07
CA LEU A 182 18.98 -0.85 1.75
C LEU A 182 19.86 -0.40 2.92
N LEU A 183 19.33 -0.38 4.14
CA LEU A 183 20.11 -0.06 5.34
C LEU A 183 21.24 -1.09 5.53
N ALA A 184 20.97 -2.36 5.28
CA ALA A 184 21.99 -3.41 5.30
C ALA A 184 23.09 -3.16 4.27
N ILE A 185 22.73 -2.81 3.02
CA ILE A 185 23.69 -2.45 1.96
C ILE A 185 24.62 -1.30 2.44
N GLY A 186 24.05 -0.21 2.95
CA GLY A 186 24.85 0.94 3.39
C GLY A 186 25.80 0.67 4.56
N ILE A 187 25.37 -0.16 5.51
CA ILE A 187 26.13 -0.43 6.74
C ILE A 187 27.18 -1.52 6.53
N PHE A 188 26.87 -2.57 5.78
CA PHE A 188 27.70 -3.77 5.70
C PHE A 188 28.49 -3.91 4.40
N TYR A 189 28.11 -3.21 3.34
CA TYR A 189 28.76 -3.31 2.01
C TYR A 189 29.40 -1.98 1.57
N ASN A 190 29.97 -1.22 2.51
CA ASN A 190 30.76 -0.02 2.21
C ASN A 190 32.26 -0.35 2.04
N THR A 191 32.98 0.48 1.29
CA THR A 191 34.40 0.30 0.97
C THR A 191 35.34 1.10 1.89
N GLY A 192 34.79 1.69 2.95
CA GLY A 192 35.47 2.65 3.84
C GLY A 192 34.64 3.92 4.03
N LEU A 193 35.02 4.78 4.97
CA LEU A 193 34.33 6.05 5.22
C LEU A 193 35.29 7.23 5.12
N ASP A 194 35.21 7.97 4.02
CA ASP A 194 35.88 9.25 3.88
C ASP A 194 35.04 10.36 4.51
N LEU A 195 35.58 10.95 5.59
CA LEU A 195 34.85 11.94 6.41
C LEU A 195 34.53 13.23 5.65
N VAL A 196 35.38 13.64 4.70
CA VAL A 196 35.21 14.90 3.97
C VAL A 196 34.02 14.83 2.99
N PRO A 197 33.96 13.87 2.05
CA PRO A 197 32.76 13.67 1.22
C PRO A 197 31.50 13.39 2.05
N LEU A 198 31.61 12.68 3.18
CA LEU A 198 30.49 12.45 4.08
C LEU A 198 29.94 13.75 4.68
N ALA A 199 30.80 14.68 5.10
CA ALA A 199 30.38 15.99 5.57
C ALA A 199 29.73 16.82 4.46
N ILE A 200 30.24 16.74 3.23
CA ILE A 200 29.63 17.37 2.05
C ILE A 200 28.22 16.80 1.82
N ALA A 201 28.06 15.47 1.88
CA ALA A 201 26.77 14.81 1.75
C ALA A 201 25.76 15.29 2.82
N ALA A 202 26.19 15.46 4.07
CA ALA A 202 25.35 16.01 5.14
C ALA A 202 24.90 17.45 4.85
N VAL A 203 25.80 18.31 4.35
CA VAL A 203 25.46 19.69 3.95
C VAL A 203 24.48 19.69 2.77
N LEU A 204 24.68 18.81 1.78
CA LEU A 204 23.77 18.68 0.64
C LEU A 204 22.39 18.19 1.06
N MET A 205 22.29 17.25 2.02
CA MET A 205 21.01 16.85 2.59
C MET A 205 20.27 18.02 3.25
N VAL A 206 20.97 18.88 3.99
CA VAL A 206 20.37 20.10 4.55
C VAL A 206 19.91 21.03 3.44
N ALA A 207 20.72 21.26 2.41
CA ALA A 207 20.34 22.07 1.26
C ALA A 207 19.08 21.53 0.56
N ILE A 208 19.00 20.21 0.36
CA ILE A 208 17.82 19.52 -0.19
C ILE A 208 16.60 19.75 0.68
N ALA A 209 16.71 19.61 2.00
CA ALA A 209 15.60 19.85 2.93
C ALA A 209 15.08 21.29 2.85
N LEU A 210 15.97 22.26 2.57
CA LEU A 210 15.63 23.67 2.43
C LEU A 210 14.99 24.04 1.08
N VAL A 211 15.07 23.18 0.04
CA VAL A 211 14.43 23.41 -1.27
C VAL A 211 12.93 23.65 -1.15
N ARG A 212 12.29 23.08 -0.12
CA ARG A 212 10.85 23.30 0.16
C ARG A 212 10.48 24.77 0.35
N TYR A 213 11.43 25.63 0.75
CA TYR A 213 11.22 27.05 0.96
C TYR A 213 11.39 27.89 -0.32
N LEU A 214 11.91 27.31 -1.40
CA LEU A 214 12.04 28.03 -2.68
C LEU A 214 10.66 28.31 -3.28
N ARG A 215 10.48 29.51 -3.84
CA ARG A 215 9.22 29.91 -4.50
C ARG A 215 9.04 29.28 -5.88
N ALA A 216 10.14 29.04 -6.60
CA ALA A 216 10.16 28.47 -7.95
C ALA A 216 11.39 27.56 -8.15
N GLY A 217 11.40 26.75 -9.21
CA GLY A 217 12.58 25.95 -9.59
C GLY A 217 12.86 24.71 -8.74
N ARG A 218 11.93 24.32 -7.85
CA ARG A 218 12.11 23.20 -6.90
C ARG A 218 12.56 21.90 -7.55
N GLY A 219 11.96 21.52 -8.68
CA GLY A 219 12.29 20.28 -9.39
C GLY A 219 13.75 20.23 -9.86
N LEU A 220 14.22 21.31 -10.50
CA LEU A 220 15.63 21.42 -10.93
C LEU A 220 16.58 21.43 -9.73
N ALA A 221 16.22 22.14 -8.64
CA ALA A 221 17.03 22.17 -7.43
C ALA A 221 17.18 20.79 -6.80
N TYR A 222 16.10 20.02 -6.66
CA TYR A 222 16.17 18.63 -6.19
C TYR A 222 17.03 17.75 -7.11
N GLY A 223 16.93 17.91 -8.43
CA GLY A 223 17.72 17.14 -9.38
C GLY A 223 19.22 17.42 -9.28
N VAL A 224 19.62 18.70 -9.30
CA VAL A 224 21.03 19.10 -9.23
C VAL A 224 21.65 18.72 -7.88
N LEU A 225 20.97 19.02 -6.77
CA LEU A 225 21.45 18.66 -5.44
C LEU A 225 21.46 17.14 -5.22
N GLY A 226 20.51 16.41 -5.80
CA GLY A 226 20.46 14.96 -5.76
C GLY A 226 21.65 14.31 -6.48
N ILE A 227 22.02 14.81 -7.67
CA ILE A 227 23.21 14.34 -8.40
C ILE A 227 24.48 14.66 -7.60
N ALA A 228 24.58 15.89 -7.05
CA ALA A 228 25.71 16.25 -6.20
C ALA A 228 25.81 15.35 -4.96
N LEU A 229 24.68 15.01 -4.34
CA LEU A 229 24.62 14.10 -3.19
C LEU A 229 25.06 12.69 -3.59
N TRP A 230 24.60 12.20 -4.74
CA TRP A 230 25.00 10.89 -5.28
C TRP A 230 26.52 10.78 -5.47
N VAL A 231 27.13 11.79 -6.08
CA VAL A 231 28.60 11.84 -6.24
C VAL A 231 29.30 11.93 -4.87
N ALA A 232 28.79 12.73 -3.93
CA ALA A 232 29.37 12.85 -2.59
C ALA A 232 29.29 11.55 -1.78
N ILE A 233 28.18 10.80 -1.89
CA ILE A 233 27.99 9.49 -1.24
C ILE A 233 28.94 8.47 -1.85
N ALA A 234 29.06 8.42 -3.19
CA ALA A 234 30.00 7.54 -3.87
C ALA A 234 31.45 7.79 -3.41
N MET A 235 31.87 9.05 -3.36
CA MET A 235 33.19 9.44 -2.85
C MET A 235 33.37 9.21 -1.35
N ALA A 236 32.29 9.10 -0.57
CA ALA A 236 32.37 8.80 0.86
C ALA A 236 32.62 7.31 1.15
N GLY A 237 32.63 6.45 0.11
CA GLY A 237 32.72 4.99 0.24
C GLY A 237 31.39 4.32 0.60
N ILE A 238 30.28 5.07 0.55
CA ILE A 238 28.93 4.56 0.76
C ILE A 238 28.29 4.25 -0.60
N HIS A 239 27.43 3.23 -0.64
CA HIS A 239 26.76 2.83 -1.88
C HIS A 239 25.92 3.98 -2.49
N PRO A 240 26.13 4.36 -3.77
CA PRO A 240 25.48 5.55 -4.36
C PRO A 240 23.94 5.52 -4.38
N THR A 241 23.34 4.33 -4.46
CA THR A 241 21.90 4.08 -4.41
C THR A 241 21.17 4.68 -3.20
N LEU A 242 21.88 4.84 -2.06
CA LEU A 242 21.34 5.47 -0.85
C LEU A 242 21.00 6.95 -1.05
N ALA A 243 21.63 7.63 -2.02
CA ALA A 243 21.34 9.02 -2.34
C ALA A 243 19.88 9.21 -2.77
N GLY A 244 19.36 8.29 -3.58
CA GLY A 244 17.97 8.31 -4.05
C GLY A 244 17.00 8.26 -2.86
N VAL A 245 17.23 7.34 -1.92
CA VAL A 245 16.37 7.21 -0.74
C VAL A 245 16.48 8.42 0.18
N ALA A 246 17.69 8.92 0.41
CA ALA A 246 17.91 10.12 1.21
C ALA A 246 17.13 11.32 0.63
N VAL A 247 17.18 11.55 -0.69
CA VAL A 247 16.41 12.61 -1.34
C VAL A 247 14.91 12.37 -1.17
N ALA A 248 14.44 11.14 -1.40
CA ALA A 248 13.02 10.79 -1.32
C ALA A 248 12.42 11.01 0.08
N LEU A 249 13.15 10.64 1.13
CA LEU A 249 12.71 10.82 2.52
C LEU A 249 12.63 12.30 2.95
N LEU A 250 13.39 13.17 2.29
CA LEU A 250 13.38 14.62 2.52
C LEU A 250 12.27 15.35 1.73
N ILE A 251 11.67 14.71 0.72
CA ILE A 251 10.55 15.29 -0.03
C ILE A 251 9.28 15.30 0.85
N PRO A 252 8.59 16.45 0.97
CA PRO A 252 7.37 16.55 1.78
C PRO A 252 6.21 15.70 1.23
N VAL A 253 5.51 15.02 2.15
CA VAL A 253 4.24 14.31 1.89
C VAL A 253 3.14 14.96 2.72
N PHE A 254 1.99 15.17 2.12
CA PHE A 254 0.80 15.67 2.79
C PHE A 254 -0.45 15.15 2.07
N PRO A 255 -1.56 14.90 2.80
CA PRO A 255 -2.81 14.55 2.16
C PRO A 255 -3.38 15.76 1.38
N PRO A 256 -4.11 15.53 0.28
CA PRO A 256 -4.80 16.59 -0.45
C PRO A 256 -5.70 17.42 0.48
N ARG A 257 -5.55 18.75 0.47
CA ARG A 257 -6.36 19.63 1.33
C ARG A 257 -7.70 19.92 0.69
N ARG A 258 -8.77 19.87 1.49
CA ARG A 258 -10.16 20.13 1.05
C ARG A 258 -10.29 21.43 0.27
N THR A 259 -9.74 22.53 0.78
CA THR A 259 -9.77 23.86 0.14
C THR A 259 -9.17 23.85 -1.27
N GLU A 260 -8.12 23.05 -1.52
CA GLU A 260 -7.47 22.94 -2.82
C GLU A 260 -8.31 22.08 -3.79
N VAL A 261 -8.98 21.05 -3.28
CA VAL A 261 -9.90 20.21 -4.05
C VAL A 261 -11.17 21.00 -4.44
N GLU A 262 -11.76 21.74 -3.50
CA GLU A 262 -12.93 22.60 -3.75
C GLU A 262 -12.61 23.70 -4.76
N ARG A 263 -11.49 24.39 -4.60
CA ARG A 263 -10.99 25.36 -5.60
C ARG A 263 -10.84 24.75 -6.99
N THR A 264 -10.42 23.48 -7.06
CA THR A 264 -10.31 22.76 -8.33
C THR A 264 -11.70 22.49 -8.94
N GLU A 265 -12.71 22.17 -8.13
CA GLU A 265 -14.09 22.04 -8.59
C GLU A 265 -14.61 23.36 -9.15
N GLU A 266 -14.41 24.46 -8.43
CA GLU A 266 -14.82 25.81 -8.84
C GLU A 266 -14.19 26.19 -10.20
N LEU A 267 -12.89 25.99 -10.35
CA LEU A 267 -12.18 26.26 -11.61
C LEU A 267 -12.65 25.35 -12.74
N THR A 268 -12.97 24.09 -12.44
CA THR A 268 -13.50 23.15 -13.44
C THR A 268 -14.90 23.55 -13.89
N ARG A 269 -15.73 24.04 -12.96
CA ARG A 269 -17.04 24.60 -13.25
C ARG A 269 -16.92 25.85 -14.11
N ALA A 270 -16.03 26.77 -13.76
CA ALA A 270 -15.73 27.96 -14.55
C ALA A 270 -15.22 27.63 -15.96
N PHE A 271 -14.35 26.62 -16.10
CA PHE A 271 -13.92 26.11 -17.41
C PHE A 271 -15.09 25.54 -18.22
N ARG A 272 -16.02 24.83 -17.59
CA ARG A 272 -17.21 24.29 -18.26
C ARG A 272 -18.14 25.40 -18.76
N GLU A 273 -18.30 26.46 -17.96
CA GLU A 273 -19.13 27.63 -18.29
C GLU A 273 -18.47 28.52 -19.35
N SER A 274 -17.15 28.65 -19.30
CA SER A 274 -16.35 29.43 -20.25
C SER A 274 -15.07 28.68 -20.63
N PRO A 275 -15.11 27.80 -21.65
CA PRO A 275 -13.94 27.05 -22.08
C PRO A 275 -12.86 27.98 -22.64
N SER A 276 -11.78 28.18 -21.88
CA SER A 276 -10.64 29.01 -22.29
C SER A 276 -9.31 28.35 -21.93
N ALA A 277 -8.24 28.69 -22.66
CA ALA A 277 -6.90 28.21 -22.36
C ALA A 277 -6.43 28.63 -20.96
N GLN A 278 -6.84 29.81 -20.49
CA GLN A 278 -6.52 30.31 -19.15
C GLN A 278 -7.18 29.45 -18.06
N TYR A 279 -8.48 29.15 -18.18
CA TYR A 279 -9.17 28.28 -17.23
C TYR A 279 -8.65 26.85 -17.30
N ALA A 280 -8.35 26.32 -18.50
CA ALA A 280 -7.72 25.01 -18.64
C ALA A 280 -6.35 24.95 -17.93
N ALA A 281 -5.52 25.99 -18.07
CA ALA A 281 -4.23 26.07 -17.38
C ALA A 281 -4.41 26.22 -15.85
N ALA A 282 -5.40 27.00 -15.40
CA ALA A 282 -5.71 27.17 -13.98
C ALA A 282 -6.21 25.87 -13.34
N VAL A 283 -7.12 25.14 -14.01
CA VAL A 283 -7.59 23.81 -13.58
C VAL A 283 -6.41 22.84 -13.49
N ASN A 284 -5.58 22.77 -14.52
CA ASN A 284 -4.41 21.89 -14.52
C ASN A 284 -3.40 22.24 -13.41
N ARG A 285 -3.20 23.54 -13.13
CA ARG A 285 -2.34 23.99 -12.03
C ARG A 285 -2.94 23.61 -10.67
N SER A 286 -4.23 23.89 -10.46
CA SER A 286 -4.94 23.57 -9.21
C SER A 286 -4.94 22.06 -8.92
N LEU A 287 -5.16 21.23 -9.95
CA LEU A 287 -5.04 19.76 -9.86
C LEU A 287 -3.62 19.29 -9.48
N ARG A 288 -2.58 19.98 -9.99
CA ARG A 288 -1.18 19.65 -9.67
C ARG A 288 -0.74 20.15 -8.29
N GLU A 289 -1.36 21.21 -7.80
CA GLU A 289 -1.06 21.79 -6.48
C GLU A 289 -1.80 21.06 -5.35
N SER A 290 -2.98 20.48 -5.63
CA SER A 290 -3.75 19.68 -4.67
C SER A 290 -3.16 18.31 -4.35
N LEU A 291 -2.15 17.88 -5.10
CA LEU A 291 -1.43 16.63 -4.89
C LEU A 291 -0.03 16.90 -4.36
N SER A 292 0.44 16.05 -3.45
CA SER A 292 1.79 16.16 -2.91
C SER A 292 2.85 15.99 -4.00
N ILE A 293 4.03 16.59 -3.79
CA ILE A 293 5.18 16.44 -4.71
C ILE A 293 5.57 14.97 -4.82
N ASN A 294 5.52 14.26 -3.69
CA ASN A 294 5.79 12.82 -3.62
C ASN A 294 4.84 12.02 -4.53
N ASP A 295 3.51 12.17 -4.38
CA ASP A 295 2.54 11.43 -5.19
C ASP A 295 2.72 11.72 -6.69
N ARG A 296 3.05 12.97 -7.04
CA ARG A 296 3.31 13.37 -8.43
C ARG A 296 4.55 12.70 -9.00
N LEU A 297 5.66 12.74 -8.26
CA LEU A 297 6.91 12.10 -8.68
C LEU A 297 6.74 10.59 -8.78
N GLN A 298 6.01 9.97 -7.85
CA GLN A 298 5.71 8.54 -7.93
C GLN A 298 4.87 8.19 -9.16
N ALA A 299 3.84 8.98 -9.48
CA ALA A 299 3.02 8.78 -10.66
C ALA A 299 3.78 9.00 -11.98
N GLU A 300 4.75 9.92 -11.98
CA GLU A 300 5.58 10.25 -13.14
C GLU A 300 6.70 9.23 -13.35
N TRP A 301 7.46 8.89 -12.31
CA TRP A 301 8.63 8.02 -12.38
C TRP A 301 8.30 6.52 -12.30
N GLY A 302 7.23 6.13 -11.59
CA GLY A 302 6.85 4.74 -11.41
C GLY A 302 6.80 3.92 -12.70
N PRO A 303 6.17 4.41 -13.79
CA PRO A 303 6.18 3.72 -15.08
C PRO A 303 7.58 3.55 -15.68
N TYR A 304 8.46 4.55 -15.60
CA TYR A 304 9.83 4.43 -16.12
C TYR A 304 10.64 3.41 -15.32
N ILE A 305 10.45 3.37 -14.00
CA ILE A 305 11.10 2.36 -13.17
C ILE A 305 10.64 0.96 -13.58
N ALA A 306 9.32 0.76 -13.67
CA ALA A 306 8.73 -0.55 -13.95
C ALA A 306 8.99 -1.06 -15.38
N PHE A 307 9.00 -0.17 -16.38
CA PHE A 307 9.05 -0.55 -17.80
C PHE A 307 10.40 -0.29 -18.49
N LEU A 308 11.32 0.44 -17.86
CA LEU A 308 12.64 0.75 -18.44
C LEU A 308 13.77 0.33 -17.50
N VAL A 309 13.81 0.86 -16.27
CA VAL A 309 14.92 0.62 -15.34
C VAL A 309 15.00 -0.84 -14.94
N LEU A 310 13.93 -1.44 -14.41
CA LEU A 310 13.94 -2.81 -13.94
C LEU A 310 14.25 -3.82 -15.06
N PRO A 311 13.65 -3.75 -16.27
CA PRO A 311 14.01 -4.63 -17.37
C PRO A 311 15.47 -4.50 -17.83
N ILE A 312 16.03 -3.28 -17.89
CA ILE A 312 17.45 -3.07 -18.21
C ILE A 312 18.33 -3.65 -17.11
N PHE A 313 17.97 -3.43 -15.84
CA PHE A 313 18.67 -3.99 -14.69
C PHE A 313 18.71 -5.52 -14.76
N ALA A 314 17.57 -6.17 -15.03
CA ALA A 314 17.51 -7.62 -15.19
C ALA A 314 18.34 -8.09 -16.38
N LEU A 315 18.35 -7.34 -17.49
CA LEU A 315 19.19 -7.67 -18.65
C LEU A 315 20.69 -7.64 -18.30
N ALA A 316 21.13 -6.71 -17.44
CA ALA A 316 22.52 -6.56 -17.03
C ALA A 316 22.97 -7.54 -15.94
N ASN A 317 22.06 -7.94 -15.03
CA ASN A 317 22.45 -8.70 -13.82
C ASN A 317 22.00 -10.16 -13.80
N ALA A 318 21.05 -10.56 -14.67
CA ALA A 318 20.55 -11.93 -14.67
C ALA A 318 21.27 -12.86 -15.66
N GLY A 319 22.23 -12.35 -16.43
CA GLY A 319 23.08 -13.18 -17.28
C GLY A 319 23.91 -14.13 -16.41
N VAL A 320 23.79 -15.43 -16.68
CA VAL A 320 24.51 -16.49 -15.97
C VAL A 320 24.81 -17.60 -16.96
N HIS A 321 25.99 -18.21 -16.87
CA HIS A 321 26.34 -19.38 -17.68
C HIS A 321 25.59 -20.61 -17.18
N LEU A 322 24.85 -21.26 -18.09
CA LEU A 322 23.97 -22.41 -17.84
C LEU A 322 24.42 -23.63 -18.63
N ASP A 323 25.72 -23.90 -18.63
CA ASP A 323 26.23 -25.19 -19.08
C ASP A 323 26.05 -26.27 -18.01
N ALA A 324 26.15 -27.54 -18.42
CA ALA A 324 25.88 -28.67 -17.54
C ALA A 324 26.88 -28.77 -16.37
N GLU A 325 28.12 -28.29 -16.57
CA GLU A 325 29.16 -28.30 -15.54
C GLU A 325 28.89 -27.21 -14.49
N THR A 326 28.58 -25.99 -14.93
CA THR A 326 28.23 -24.87 -14.03
C THR A 326 26.95 -25.15 -13.24
N LEU A 327 25.93 -25.76 -13.84
CA LEU A 327 24.73 -26.15 -13.10
C LEU A 327 25.03 -27.24 -12.07
N ALA A 328 25.83 -28.24 -12.43
CA ALA A 328 26.23 -29.30 -11.49
C ALA A 328 27.06 -28.73 -10.33
N SER A 329 28.01 -27.83 -10.60
CA SER A 329 28.82 -27.19 -9.57
C SER A 329 27.97 -26.28 -8.67
N ALA A 330 27.07 -25.49 -9.25
CA ALA A 330 26.16 -24.64 -8.49
C ALA A 330 25.26 -25.45 -7.54
N PHE A 331 24.66 -26.55 -7.98
CA PHE A 331 23.82 -27.38 -7.10
C PHE A 331 24.60 -28.23 -6.09
N ALA A 332 25.89 -28.45 -6.31
CA ALA A 332 26.80 -29.03 -5.32
C ALA A 332 27.29 -27.98 -4.28
N SER A 333 27.25 -26.70 -4.63
CA SER A 333 27.73 -25.61 -3.80
C SER A 333 26.82 -25.37 -2.59
N PRO A 334 27.36 -25.36 -1.35
CA PRO A 334 26.58 -25.01 -0.16
C PRO A 334 26.09 -23.56 -0.18
N LEU A 335 26.77 -22.65 -0.91
CA LEU A 335 26.35 -21.26 -1.09
C LEU A 335 24.97 -21.18 -1.76
N THR A 336 24.79 -21.91 -2.86
CA THR A 336 23.52 -21.97 -3.60
C THR A 336 22.38 -22.45 -2.71
N TRP A 337 22.61 -23.50 -1.91
CA TRP A 337 21.60 -24.02 -0.99
C TRP A 337 21.35 -23.09 0.20
N ALA A 338 22.35 -22.37 0.68
CA ALA A 338 22.17 -21.32 1.69
C ALA A 338 21.25 -20.22 1.16
N ILE A 339 21.43 -19.80 -0.10
CA ILE A 339 20.57 -18.80 -0.75
C ILE A 339 19.14 -19.32 -0.91
N ILE A 340 18.98 -20.53 -1.46
CA ILE A 340 17.67 -21.16 -1.66
C ILE A 340 16.94 -21.33 -0.33
N ALA A 341 17.61 -21.85 0.70
CA ALA A 341 17.01 -22.04 2.02
C ALA A 341 16.65 -20.70 2.68
N GLY A 342 17.53 -19.71 2.62
CA GLY A 342 17.27 -18.37 3.17
C GLY A 342 16.05 -17.71 2.53
N LEU A 343 16.01 -17.65 1.20
CA LEU A 343 14.91 -17.03 0.45
C LEU A 343 13.61 -17.81 0.54
N VAL A 344 13.62 -19.14 0.37
CA VAL A 344 12.38 -19.94 0.35
C VAL A 344 11.90 -20.24 1.76
N VAL A 345 12.74 -20.91 2.56
CA VAL A 345 12.35 -21.39 3.89
C VAL A 345 12.40 -20.25 4.90
N GLY A 346 13.47 -19.47 4.90
CA GLY A 346 13.66 -18.36 5.84
C GLY A 346 12.53 -17.33 5.76
N LYS A 347 12.21 -16.83 4.56
CA LYS A 347 11.11 -15.85 4.37
C LYS A 347 9.77 -16.46 4.73
N PHE A 348 9.46 -17.64 4.18
CA PHE A 348 8.18 -18.30 4.43
C PHE A 348 7.94 -18.54 5.91
N VAL A 349 8.89 -19.18 6.60
CA VAL A 349 8.78 -19.51 8.03
C VAL A 349 8.82 -18.23 8.86
N GLY A 350 9.75 -17.31 8.58
CA GLY A 350 9.92 -16.10 9.36
C GLY A 350 8.69 -15.21 9.36
N ILE A 351 8.18 -14.87 8.18
CA ILE A 351 6.99 -14.03 8.03
C ILE A 351 5.76 -14.74 8.60
N THR A 352 5.55 -16.03 8.26
CA THR A 352 4.34 -16.77 8.68
C THR A 352 4.31 -17.01 10.18
N ALA A 353 5.39 -17.53 10.77
CA ALA A 353 5.44 -17.88 12.18
C ALA A 353 5.34 -16.63 13.06
N VAL A 354 6.06 -15.57 12.73
CA VAL A 354 6.02 -14.33 13.51
C VAL A 354 4.67 -13.64 13.38
N THR A 355 4.07 -13.61 12.19
CA THR A 355 2.70 -13.10 12.04
C THR A 355 1.70 -13.90 12.87
N ALA A 356 1.84 -15.23 12.94
CA ALA A 356 1.01 -16.08 13.78
C ALA A 356 1.16 -15.75 15.27
N ILE A 357 2.40 -15.53 15.73
CA ILE A 357 2.72 -15.17 17.13
C ILE A 357 2.14 -13.80 17.48
N VAL A 358 2.36 -12.78 16.66
CA VAL A 358 1.84 -11.42 16.88
C VAL A 358 0.31 -11.43 16.95
N ARG A 359 -0.34 -12.21 16.08
CA ARG A 359 -1.79 -12.41 16.12
C ARG A 359 -2.24 -13.15 17.37
N ALA A 360 -1.57 -14.23 17.75
CA ALA A 360 -1.95 -15.07 18.89
C ALA A 360 -1.77 -14.36 20.24
N THR A 361 -0.77 -13.49 20.35
CA THR A 361 -0.51 -12.68 21.55
C THR A 361 -1.41 -11.45 21.66
N GLY A 362 -2.18 -11.12 20.62
CA GLY A 362 -3.07 -9.95 20.60
C GLY A 362 -2.34 -8.61 20.45
N ILE A 363 -1.02 -8.62 20.18
CA ILE A 363 -0.18 -7.42 20.01
C ILE A 363 -0.58 -6.65 18.75
N GLY A 364 -1.03 -7.36 17.70
CA GLY A 364 -1.47 -6.77 16.45
C GLY A 364 -2.65 -7.52 15.85
N ARG A 365 -3.40 -6.85 14.97
CA ARG A 365 -4.55 -7.42 14.26
C ARG A 365 -4.28 -7.43 12.76
N LEU A 366 -4.63 -8.54 12.11
CA LEU A 366 -4.64 -8.62 10.65
C LEU A 366 -5.84 -7.85 10.09
N ALA A 367 -5.67 -7.28 8.90
CA ALA A 367 -6.77 -6.64 8.19
C ALA A 367 -7.93 -7.63 7.98
N PRO A 368 -9.21 -7.24 8.15
CA PRO A 368 -10.26 -8.21 8.43
C PRO A 368 -10.39 -9.43 7.50
N GLY A 369 -10.42 -9.40 6.17
CA GLY A 369 -10.50 -10.62 5.33
C GLY A 369 -9.18 -11.38 5.13
N LEU A 370 -8.16 -11.12 5.94
CA LEU A 370 -6.79 -11.64 5.77
C LEU A 370 -6.49 -12.72 6.80
N GLY A 371 -6.71 -13.98 6.43
CA GLY A 371 -6.39 -15.15 7.27
C GLY A 371 -4.93 -15.59 7.17
N MET A 372 -4.48 -16.38 8.15
CA MET A 372 -3.12 -16.96 8.18
C MET A 372 -2.75 -17.77 6.92
N PRO A 373 -3.62 -18.58 6.31
CA PRO A 373 -3.27 -19.30 5.08
C PRO A 373 -2.91 -18.36 3.92
N ARG A 374 -3.54 -17.19 3.86
CA ARG A 374 -3.27 -16.17 2.84
C ARG A 374 -1.97 -15.42 3.12
N VAL A 375 -1.72 -15.10 4.39
CA VAL A 375 -0.43 -14.58 4.83
C VAL A 375 0.68 -15.57 4.48
N ALA A 376 0.48 -16.87 4.73
CA ALA A 376 1.44 -17.92 4.42
C ALA A 376 1.74 -18.01 2.91
N GLY A 377 0.72 -17.94 2.06
CA GLY A 377 0.91 -17.89 0.60
C GLY A 377 1.67 -16.63 0.16
N GLY A 378 1.37 -15.48 0.75
CA GLY A 378 2.10 -14.23 0.50
C GLY A 378 3.55 -14.25 1.01
N ALA A 379 3.77 -14.85 2.18
CA ALA A 379 5.09 -15.06 2.79
C ALA A 379 5.97 -15.95 1.91
N ALA A 380 5.41 -17.00 1.31
CA ALA A 380 6.12 -17.83 0.34
C ALA A 380 6.50 -17.02 -0.90
N LEU A 381 5.59 -16.21 -1.46
CA LEU A 381 5.91 -15.32 -2.58
C LEU A 381 6.96 -14.26 -2.22
N SER A 382 7.09 -13.89 -0.94
CA SER A 382 8.10 -12.94 -0.48
C SER A 382 9.52 -13.52 -0.56
N GLY A 383 9.67 -14.82 -0.81
CA GLY A 383 10.96 -15.44 -1.16
C GLY A 383 11.48 -15.10 -2.56
N ILE A 384 10.72 -14.37 -3.38
CA ILE A 384 11.16 -13.91 -4.70
C ILE A 384 12.05 -12.68 -4.52
N GLY A 385 13.34 -12.86 -4.24
CA GLY A 385 14.29 -11.76 -3.99
C GLY A 385 14.87 -11.09 -5.24
N PHE A 386 14.79 -11.78 -6.39
CA PHE A 386 15.26 -11.40 -7.74
C PHE A 386 16.11 -10.13 -7.84
N THR A 387 15.52 -8.94 -7.98
CA THR A 387 16.26 -7.70 -8.31
C THR A 387 17.35 -7.36 -7.29
N ILE A 388 16.97 -7.16 -6.02
CA ILE A 388 17.92 -6.74 -4.97
C ILE A 388 18.85 -7.90 -4.60
N SER A 389 18.37 -9.14 -4.66
CA SER A 389 19.22 -10.31 -4.43
C SER A 389 20.33 -10.45 -5.48
N LEU A 390 20.00 -10.29 -6.78
CA LEU A 390 20.99 -10.30 -7.87
C LEU A 390 21.95 -9.11 -7.79
N PHE A 391 21.46 -7.96 -7.35
CA PHE A 391 22.29 -6.79 -7.09
C PHE A 391 23.33 -7.08 -5.99
N ILE A 392 22.91 -7.65 -4.86
CA ILE A 392 23.81 -7.95 -3.75
C ILE A 392 24.80 -9.07 -4.13
N VAL A 393 24.42 -10.02 -4.98
CA VAL A 393 25.35 -11.04 -5.50
C VAL A 393 26.59 -10.38 -6.14
N GLY A 394 26.40 -9.35 -6.96
CA GLY A 394 27.52 -8.66 -7.63
C GLY A 394 28.43 -7.86 -6.68
N ILE A 395 27.90 -7.43 -5.53
CA ILE A 395 28.67 -6.64 -4.54
C ILE A 395 29.33 -7.54 -3.49
N ALA A 396 28.67 -8.64 -3.11
CA ALA A 396 29.06 -9.48 -1.99
C ALA A 396 30.07 -10.57 -2.37
N LEU A 397 30.04 -11.03 -3.64
CA LEU A 397 30.84 -12.16 -4.11
C LEU A 397 31.90 -11.67 -5.11
N PRO A 398 33.20 -11.84 -4.82
CA PRO A 398 34.29 -11.30 -5.64
C PRO A 398 34.57 -12.13 -6.91
N ASP A 399 34.29 -13.44 -6.89
CA ASP A 399 34.63 -14.35 -7.98
C ASP A 399 33.44 -14.58 -8.93
N GLY A 400 33.70 -14.60 -10.24
CA GLY A 400 32.67 -14.81 -11.26
C GLY A 400 31.93 -16.15 -11.12
N GLU A 401 32.63 -17.23 -10.76
CA GLU A 401 32.00 -18.54 -10.53
C GLU A 401 31.07 -18.53 -9.32
N LEU A 402 31.49 -17.90 -8.21
CA LEU A 402 30.64 -17.75 -7.02
C LEU A 402 29.43 -16.87 -7.31
N GLN A 403 29.60 -15.80 -8.11
CA GLN A 403 28.48 -14.98 -8.57
C GLN A 403 27.49 -15.81 -9.38
N ASP A 404 27.95 -16.68 -10.28
CA ASP A 404 27.09 -17.58 -11.05
C ASP A 404 26.33 -18.56 -10.15
N HIS A 405 26.99 -19.17 -9.14
CA HIS A 405 26.30 -19.98 -8.12
C HIS A 405 25.23 -19.17 -7.38
N GLY A 406 25.56 -17.93 -7.02
CA GLY A 406 24.64 -16.98 -6.40
C GLY A 406 23.41 -16.69 -7.25
N ARG A 407 23.62 -16.34 -8.53
CA ARG A 407 22.57 -16.08 -9.52
C ARG A 407 21.67 -17.30 -9.71
N VAL A 408 22.25 -18.50 -9.88
CA VAL A 408 21.50 -19.77 -9.98
C VAL A 408 20.66 -19.99 -8.71
N GLY A 409 21.21 -19.74 -7.53
CA GLY A 409 20.51 -19.85 -6.26
C GLY A 409 19.29 -18.92 -6.17
N VAL A 410 19.45 -17.65 -6.51
CA VAL A 410 18.37 -16.64 -6.49
C VAL A 410 17.27 -16.98 -7.50
N LEU A 411 17.64 -17.37 -8.73
CA LEU A 411 16.69 -17.74 -9.78
C LEU A 411 15.90 -19.00 -9.39
N THR A 412 16.58 -20.02 -8.89
CA THR A 412 15.96 -21.26 -8.41
C THR A 412 15.03 -20.98 -7.24
N ALA A 413 15.47 -20.20 -6.25
CA ALA A 413 14.68 -19.80 -5.11
C ALA A 413 13.39 -19.09 -5.53
N SER A 414 13.48 -18.17 -6.50
CA SER A 414 12.33 -17.42 -7.02
C SER A 414 11.27 -18.33 -7.66
N LEU A 415 11.70 -19.35 -8.42
CA LEU A 415 10.80 -20.35 -9.02
C LEU A 415 10.15 -21.23 -7.95
N VAL A 416 10.91 -21.69 -6.96
CA VAL A 416 10.40 -22.51 -5.86
C VAL A 416 9.43 -21.70 -4.99
N ALA A 417 9.75 -20.45 -4.66
CA ALA A 417 8.89 -19.53 -3.92
C ALA A 417 7.56 -19.30 -4.63
N PHE A 418 7.58 -19.09 -5.96
CA PHE A 418 6.38 -18.99 -6.77
C PHE A 418 5.52 -20.26 -6.71
N ALA A 419 6.14 -21.43 -6.93
CA ALA A 419 5.45 -22.71 -6.90
C ALA A 419 4.83 -23.02 -5.52
N LEU A 420 5.57 -22.73 -4.45
CA LEU A 420 5.13 -22.88 -3.07
C LEU A 420 3.95 -21.96 -2.75
N GLY A 421 4.05 -20.67 -3.12
CA GLY A 421 2.95 -19.71 -2.96
C GLY A 421 1.69 -20.16 -3.70
N TRP A 422 1.83 -20.56 -4.97
CA TRP A 422 0.72 -21.10 -5.76
C TRP A 422 0.09 -22.33 -5.11
N ALA A 423 0.89 -23.29 -4.64
CA ALA A 423 0.39 -24.49 -3.96
C ALA A 423 -0.35 -24.15 -2.66
N ILE A 424 0.18 -23.23 -1.84
CA ILE A 424 -0.47 -22.80 -0.60
C ILE A 424 -1.82 -22.15 -0.89
N PHE A 425 -1.91 -21.23 -1.86
CA PHE A 425 -3.19 -20.63 -2.22
C PHE A 425 -4.18 -21.67 -2.75
N ALA A 426 -3.74 -22.56 -3.65
CA ALA A 426 -4.60 -23.59 -4.22
C ALA A 426 -5.14 -24.58 -3.18
N ILE A 427 -4.33 -24.93 -2.17
CA ILE A 427 -4.74 -25.79 -1.06
C ILE A 427 -5.66 -25.02 -0.09
N ALA A 428 -5.28 -23.80 0.29
CA ALA A 428 -6.06 -22.98 1.22
C ALA A 428 -7.46 -22.68 0.68
N ASP A 429 -7.58 -22.29 -0.59
CA ASP A 429 -8.86 -21.97 -1.22
C ASP A 429 -9.78 -23.21 -1.35
N ARG A 430 -9.21 -24.43 -1.36
CA ARG A 430 -9.98 -25.68 -1.33
C ARG A 430 -10.45 -26.07 0.07
N LEU A 431 -9.65 -25.78 1.10
CA LEU A 431 -9.94 -26.17 2.48
C LEU A 431 -10.84 -25.16 3.20
N ASP A 432 -10.58 -23.86 3.01
CA ASP A 432 -11.33 -22.77 3.63
C ASP A 432 -11.64 -21.70 2.57
N PRO A 433 -12.75 -21.85 1.82
CA PRO A 433 -13.07 -20.94 0.74
C PRO A 433 -13.26 -19.52 1.28
N PRO A 434 -12.72 -18.51 0.59
CA PRO A 434 -12.68 -17.17 1.12
C PRO A 434 -14.07 -16.53 1.22
N LYS A 435 -14.35 -15.97 2.39
CA LYS A 435 -15.57 -15.22 2.65
C LYS A 435 -15.39 -13.76 2.26
N ALA A 436 -16.38 -13.22 1.54
CA ALA A 436 -16.37 -11.82 1.14
C ALA A 436 -16.69 -10.93 2.35
N VAL A 437 -15.69 -10.21 2.85
CA VAL A 437 -15.86 -9.31 4.00
C VAL A 437 -16.58 -8.03 3.58
N GLY A 438 -17.49 -7.57 4.44
CA GLY A 438 -18.21 -6.30 4.25
C GLY A 438 -19.30 -6.32 3.19
N LYS A 439 -19.67 -7.48 2.64
CA LYS A 439 -20.83 -7.58 1.73
C LYS A 439 -22.16 -7.65 2.48
N VAL A 440 -22.13 -8.13 3.72
CA VAL A 440 -23.29 -8.30 4.58
C VAL A 440 -23.04 -7.53 5.87
N LEU A 441 -24.11 -6.98 6.43
CA LEU A 441 -24.11 -6.28 7.70
C LEU A 441 -23.69 -7.24 8.83
N ALA A 442 -22.68 -6.87 9.61
CA ALA A 442 -22.10 -7.74 10.64
C ALA A 442 -23.06 -7.98 11.81
N ARG A 443 -23.59 -6.92 12.40
CA ARG A 443 -24.68 -6.98 13.39
C ARG A 443 -25.99 -6.57 12.74
N PRO A 444 -27.04 -7.41 12.75
CA PRO A 444 -28.38 -7.02 12.32
C PRO A 444 -28.86 -5.73 12.98
N PHE A 445 -29.83 -5.07 12.37
CA PHE A 445 -30.54 -3.96 13.01
C PHE A 445 -31.20 -4.41 14.31
N ASP A 446 -31.04 -3.60 15.35
CA ASP A 446 -31.66 -3.80 16.65
C ASP A 446 -32.33 -2.49 17.11
N PRO A 447 -33.67 -2.43 17.21
CA PRO A 447 -34.39 -1.22 17.60
C PRO A 447 -34.17 -0.79 19.05
N GLU A 448 -33.62 -1.65 19.92
CA GLU A 448 -33.26 -1.28 21.30
C GLU A 448 -31.90 -0.58 21.37
N ARG A 449 -31.05 -0.79 20.37
CA ARG A 449 -29.67 -0.29 20.31
C ARG A 449 -29.48 0.83 19.29
N ASP A 450 -30.10 0.69 18.13
CA ASP A 450 -29.87 1.55 16.98
C ASP A 450 -30.83 2.74 16.99
N HIS A 451 -30.34 3.89 16.50
CA HIS A 451 -31.18 5.05 16.25
C HIS A 451 -31.74 4.97 14.84
N TYR A 452 -33.05 5.09 14.70
CA TYR A 452 -33.73 4.87 13.42
C TYR A 452 -34.90 5.83 13.19
N ARG A 453 -35.34 5.88 11.93
CA ARG A 453 -36.52 6.61 11.46
C ARG A 453 -37.35 5.71 10.57
N GLY A 454 -38.64 5.59 10.90
CA GLY A 454 -39.58 4.66 10.24
C GLY A 454 -40.01 3.55 11.18
N ARG A 455 -40.71 2.55 10.65
CA ARG A 455 -41.17 1.39 11.43
C ARG A 455 -40.06 0.35 11.55
N PRO A 456 -39.79 -0.23 12.75
CA PRO A 456 -38.73 -1.22 12.91
C PRO A 456 -39.01 -2.52 12.15
N ASP A 457 -40.27 -2.84 11.87
CA ASP A 457 -40.73 -4.02 11.12
C ASP A 457 -40.94 -3.75 9.62
N ALA A 458 -40.45 -2.61 9.11
CA ALA A 458 -40.58 -2.23 7.71
C ALA A 458 -39.90 -3.24 6.77
N PRO A 459 -40.51 -3.57 5.60
CA PRO A 459 -39.94 -4.51 4.62
C PRO A 459 -38.64 -4.01 3.97
N TYR A 460 -38.42 -2.70 3.96
CA TYR A 460 -37.18 -2.09 3.48
C TYR A 460 -36.38 -1.52 4.63
N GLN A 461 -35.11 -1.91 4.71
CA GLN A 461 -34.17 -1.40 5.69
C GLN A 461 -32.95 -0.79 4.98
N ILE A 462 -32.56 0.40 5.44
CA ILE A 462 -31.31 1.05 5.06
C ILE A 462 -30.51 1.30 6.34
N VAL A 463 -29.37 0.65 6.49
CA VAL A 463 -28.38 1.00 7.53
C VAL A 463 -27.29 1.87 6.93
N GLU A 464 -27.12 3.07 7.47
CA GLU A 464 -26.10 4.03 7.06
C GLU A 464 -24.99 4.11 8.11
N TYR A 465 -23.76 3.77 7.72
CA TYR A 465 -22.56 4.11 8.45
C TYR A 465 -22.06 5.47 7.98
N GLY A 466 -22.06 6.44 8.88
CA GLY A 466 -21.78 7.84 8.55
C GLY A 466 -20.89 8.55 9.56
N ASP A 467 -20.47 9.74 9.15
CA ASP A 467 -19.58 10.62 9.87
C ASP A 467 -20.14 12.04 9.78
N PHE A 468 -20.30 12.72 10.91
CA PHE A 468 -20.91 14.05 10.99
C PHE A 468 -20.04 15.17 10.43
N GLU A 469 -18.72 14.99 10.33
CA GLU A 469 -17.81 15.95 9.71
C GLU A 469 -17.64 15.66 8.20
N CYS A 470 -18.18 14.54 7.70
CA CYS A 470 -18.10 14.16 6.29
C CYS A 470 -19.10 14.93 5.40
N PRO A 471 -18.64 15.71 4.39
CA PRO A 471 -19.52 16.47 3.51
C PRO A 471 -20.32 15.57 2.55
N PHE A 472 -19.91 14.32 2.35
CA PHE A 472 -20.68 13.35 1.57
C PHE A 472 -21.87 12.78 2.36
N CYS A 473 -21.73 12.61 3.68
CA CYS A 473 -22.81 12.17 4.56
C CYS A 473 -23.93 13.21 4.60
N SER A 474 -23.60 14.50 4.79
CA SER A 474 -24.57 15.60 4.76
C SER A 474 -25.37 15.65 3.46
N ARG A 475 -24.71 15.44 2.31
CA ARG A 475 -25.40 15.35 1.00
C ARG A 475 -26.26 14.09 0.86
N ALA A 476 -25.86 12.98 1.45
CA ALA A 476 -26.60 11.73 1.39
C ALA A 476 -27.89 11.79 2.22
N THR A 477 -27.93 12.57 3.30
CA THR A 477 -29.15 12.83 4.09
C THR A 477 -30.31 13.29 3.22
N GLY A 478 -30.05 14.23 2.29
CA GLY A 478 -31.07 14.70 1.34
C GLY A 478 -31.57 13.63 0.35
N SER A 479 -30.73 12.61 0.07
CA SER A 479 -31.14 11.46 -0.72
C SER A 479 -32.02 10.50 0.09
N ILE A 480 -31.68 10.25 1.35
CA ILE A 480 -32.49 9.42 2.26
C ILE A 480 -33.87 10.01 2.49
N ASP A 481 -33.99 11.33 2.69
CA ASP A 481 -35.30 11.98 2.81
C ASP A 481 -36.19 11.80 1.57
N GLN A 482 -35.61 11.63 0.37
CA GLN A 482 -36.37 11.30 -0.83
C GLN A 482 -36.80 9.83 -0.86
N VAL A 483 -35.95 8.92 -0.38
CA VAL A 483 -36.30 7.49 -0.24
C VAL A 483 -37.44 7.31 0.76
N ILE A 484 -37.35 7.96 1.93
CA ILE A 484 -38.41 7.94 2.96
C ILE A 484 -39.71 8.52 2.40
N ARG A 485 -39.66 9.64 1.65
CA ARG A 485 -40.85 10.20 0.98
C ARG A 485 -41.48 9.25 -0.05
N ARG A 486 -40.68 8.39 -0.69
CA ARG A 486 -41.14 7.46 -1.73
C ARG A 486 -41.80 6.19 -1.17
N PHE A 487 -41.28 5.66 -0.07
CA PHE A 487 -41.73 4.39 0.53
C PHE A 487 -42.57 4.59 1.80
N GLY A 488 -42.56 5.77 2.41
CA GLY A 488 -43.33 6.05 3.62
C GLY A 488 -42.96 5.09 4.75
N ASP A 489 -43.99 4.44 5.31
CA ASP A 489 -43.85 3.49 6.43
C ASP A 489 -43.26 2.14 6.02
N GLU A 490 -43.03 1.91 4.73
CA GLU A 490 -42.39 0.67 4.23
C GLU A 490 -40.87 0.69 4.33
N VAL A 491 -40.24 1.80 4.74
CA VAL A 491 -38.79 1.89 4.91
C VAL A 491 -38.38 2.31 6.33
N CYS A 492 -37.37 1.63 6.86
CA CYS A 492 -36.66 1.97 8.08
C CYS A 492 -35.24 2.42 7.74
N TRP A 493 -34.89 3.64 8.09
CA TRP A 493 -33.51 4.12 8.02
C TRP A 493 -32.86 4.07 9.39
N VAL A 494 -31.65 3.54 9.46
CA VAL A 494 -30.89 3.27 10.67
C VAL A 494 -29.54 3.96 10.58
N TRP A 495 -29.15 4.68 11.63
CA TRP A 495 -27.87 5.38 11.71
C TRP A 495 -26.86 4.59 12.56
N ARG A 496 -25.62 4.48 12.05
CA ARG A 496 -24.47 3.93 12.76
C ARG A 496 -23.23 4.80 12.53
N HIS A 497 -22.35 4.82 13.53
CA HIS A 497 -21.17 5.69 13.52
C HIS A 497 -19.99 5.06 12.79
N LEU A 498 -19.35 5.85 11.93
CA LEU A 498 -18.08 5.53 11.31
C LEU A 498 -17.19 6.78 11.32
N PRO A 499 -16.74 7.27 12.48
CA PRO A 499 -15.90 8.46 12.56
C PRO A 499 -14.53 8.17 11.92
N LEU A 500 -14.18 8.93 10.88
CA LEU A 500 -12.92 8.77 10.16
C LEU A 500 -11.86 9.74 10.70
N GLU A 501 -11.41 9.52 11.94
CA GLU A 501 -10.53 10.44 12.70
C GLU A 501 -9.22 10.83 11.98
N GLY A 502 -8.73 10.00 11.05
CA GLY A 502 -7.53 10.30 10.26
C GLY A 502 -7.70 11.44 9.24
N VAL A 503 -8.94 11.73 8.84
CA VAL A 503 -9.29 12.82 7.91
C VAL A 503 -10.24 13.85 8.54
N HIS A 504 -11.00 13.45 9.55
CA HIS A 504 -12.01 14.26 10.23
C HIS A 504 -11.73 14.27 11.75
N PRO A 505 -10.95 15.23 12.25
CA PRO A 505 -10.48 15.24 13.64
C PRO A 505 -11.58 15.30 14.70
N HIS A 506 -12.74 15.85 14.38
CA HIS A 506 -13.86 16.07 15.30
C HIS A 506 -14.97 15.04 15.14
N ALA A 507 -14.90 14.16 14.13
CA ALA A 507 -15.91 13.15 13.84
C ALA A 507 -16.31 12.30 15.04
N LYS A 508 -15.33 11.82 15.82
CA LYS A 508 -15.58 11.00 17.01
C LYS A 508 -16.34 11.78 18.08
N LEU A 509 -15.93 13.02 18.33
CA LEU A 509 -16.57 13.90 19.31
C LEU A 509 -18.02 14.23 18.88
N ALA A 510 -18.24 14.49 17.59
CA ALA A 510 -19.58 14.72 17.04
C ALA A 510 -20.49 13.47 17.15
N SER A 511 -19.95 12.26 16.90
CA SER A 511 -20.67 11.01 17.15
C SER A 511 -21.03 10.82 18.62
N GLN A 512 -20.13 11.17 19.55
CA GLN A 512 -20.40 11.14 20.99
C GLN A 512 -21.48 12.16 21.38
N ALA A 513 -21.45 13.37 20.82
CA ALA A 513 -22.47 14.39 21.05
C ALA A 513 -23.85 13.94 20.59
N TYR A 514 -23.93 13.26 19.45
CA TYR A 514 -25.17 12.65 18.98
C TYR A 514 -25.72 11.61 19.98
N GLU A 515 -24.89 10.72 20.51
CA GLU A 515 -25.31 9.72 21.50
C GLU A 515 -25.65 10.33 22.86
N ALA A 516 -24.93 11.37 23.30
CA ALA A 516 -25.24 12.11 24.53
C ALA A 516 -26.60 12.83 24.41
N ALA A 517 -26.90 13.42 23.25
CA ALA A 517 -28.22 13.98 22.96
C ALA A 517 -29.32 12.90 22.92
N ALA A 518 -28.99 11.67 22.50
CA ALA A 518 -29.91 10.56 22.51
C ALA A 518 -30.34 10.14 23.92
N LEU A 519 -29.45 10.22 24.92
CA LEU A 519 -29.78 9.99 26.34
C LEU A 519 -30.79 10.99 26.91
N GLN A 520 -31.00 12.10 26.21
CA GLN A 520 -32.01 13.12 26.51
C GLN A 520 -33.14 13.17 25.46
N GLY A 521 -33.18 12.21 24.52
CA GLY A 521 -34.25 12.06 23.54
C GLY A 521 -34.21 13.01 22.35
N ARG A 522 -33.10 13.73 22.10
CA ARG A 522 -32.97 14.74 21.02
C ARG A 522 -31.87 14.43 19.99
N PHE A 523 -31.70 13.16 19.65
CA PHE A 523 -30.66 12.73 18.70
C PHE A 523 -30.91 13.26 17.27
N LEU A 524 -32.17 13.39 16.84
CA LEU A 524 -32.52 13.86 15.49
C LEU A 524 -32.20 15.34 15.30
N GLU A 525 -32.53 16.16 16.30
CA GLU A 525 -32.21 17.58 16.34
C GLU A 525 -30.70 17.80 16.39
N MET A 526 -29.99 17.01 17.21
CA MET A 526 -28.54 17.05 17.26
C MET A 526 -27.93 16.68 15.89
N ALA A 527 -28.34 15.57 15.26
CA ALA A 527 -27.83 15.18 13.95
C ALA A 527 -28.01 16.27 12.88
N ARG A 528 -29.18 16.91 12.82
CA ARG A 528 -29.41 18.02 11.87
C ARG A 528 -28.47 19.19 12.14
N THR A 529 -28.27 19.53 13.40
CA THR A 529 -27.41 20.64 13.82
C THR A 529 -25.95 20.36 13.47
N LEU A 530 -25.46 19.15 13.77
CA LEU A 530 -24.11 18.72 13.40
C LEU A 530 -23.87 18.79 11.89
N PHE A 531 -24.82 18.34 11.05
CA PHE A 531 -24.68 18.44 9.60
C PHE A 531 -24.79 19.87 9.05
N GLN A 532 -25.42 20.79 9.77
CA GLN A 532 -25.46 22.21 9.39
C GLN A 532 -24.16 22.93 9.73
N HIS A 533 -23.41 22.42 10.71
CA HIS A 533 -22.21 23.03 11.25
C HIS A 533 -20.99 22.11 11.20
N GLN A 534 -20.79 21.39 10.08
CA GLN A 534 -19.72 20.40 9.94
C GLN A 534 -18.30 20.98 10.15
N ASP A 535 -18.13 22.29 9.95
CA ASP A 535 -16.83 22.98 10.11
C ASP A 535 -16.60 23.53 11.54
N ALA A 536 -17.54 23.35 12.46
CA ALA A 536 -17.51 23.87 13.83
C ALA A 536 -18.03 22.79 14.80
N LEU A 537 -17.16 21.85 15.14
CA LEU A 537 -17.49 20.65 15.92
C LEU A 537 -16.61 20.50 17.17
N GLU A 538 -16.05 21.60 17.67
CA GLU A 538 -15.30 21.62 18.92
C GLU A 538 -16.25 21.54 20.12
N THR A 539 -15.74 21.17 21.30
CA THR A 539 -16.55 21.01 22.52
C THR A 539 -17.42 22.23 22.82
N ASP A 540 -16.87 23.44 22.66
CA ASP A 540 -17.59 24.69 22.93
C ASP A 540 -18.75 24.90 21.95
N ASP A 541 -18.57 24.54 20.67
CA ASP A 541 -19.63 24.55 19.67
C ASP A 541 -20.72 23.54 20.02
N LEU A 542 -20.34 22.33 20.40
CA LEU A 542 -21.28 21.27 20.76
C LEU A 542 -22.13 21.62 21.99
N CYS A 543 -21.55 22.31 22.97
CA CYS A 543 -22.29 22.82 24.13
C CYS A 543 -23.32 23.87 23.73
N ARG A 544 -22.92 24.80 22.86
CA ARG A 544 -23.82 25.83 22.33
C ARG A 544 -24.98 25.19 21.54
N TYR A 545 -24.71 24.20 20.70
CA TYR A 545 -25.75 23.45 19.98
C TYR A 545 -26.68 22.70 20.94
N ALA A 546 -26.14 22.08 22.00
CA ALA A 546 -26.92 21.42 23.02
C ALA A 546 -27.90 22.39 23.71
N GLU A 547 -27.46 23.60 24.03
CA GLU A 547 -28.32 24.66 24.57
C GLU A 547 -29.41 25.09 23.56
N GLU A 548 -29.03 25.33 22.30
CA GLU A 548 -29.94 25.76 21.23
C GLU A 548 -31.08 24.76 20.97
N ILE A 549 -30.80 23.45 21.04
CA ILE A 549 -31.80 22.39 20.86
C ILE A 549 -32.54 22.02 22.17
N GLY A 550 -32.23 22.69 23.28
CA GLY A 550 -32.92 22.56 24.56
C GLY A 550 -32.51 21.34 25.40
N LEU A 551 -31.23 20.96 25.39
CA LEU A 551 -30.65 19.96 26.28
C LEU A 551 -30.20 20.56 27.62
N ASP A 552 -30.11 19.72 28.64
CA ASP A 552 -29.37 20.02 29.86
C ASP A 552 -27.87 19.93 29.54
N VAL A 553 -27.21 21.10 29.41
CA VAL A 553 -25.80 21.21 29.00
C VAL A 553 -24.84 20.57 30.02
N PRO A 554 -24.98 20.81 31.35
CA PRO A 554 -24.18 20.09 32.35
C PRO A 554 -24.26 18.57 32.21
N ARG A 555 -25.47 18.01 32.08
CA ARG A 555 -25.67 16.57 31.89
C ARG A 555 -25.10 16.10 30.55
N PHE A 556 -25.31 16.86 29.48
CA PHE A 556 -24.78 16.55 28.15
C PHE A 556 -23.26 16.44 28.16
N LEU A 557 -22.56 17.37 28.83
CA LEU A 557 -21.11 17.35 28.98
C LEU A 557 -20.61 16.13 29.76
N GLU A 558 -21.32 15.72 30.81
CA GLU A 558 -21.01 14.50 31.57
C GLU A 558 -21.23 13.25 30.70
N ASP A 559 -22.35 13.20 29.98
CA ASP A 559 -22.73 12.08 29.11
C ASP A 559 -21.78 11.93 27.91
N LEU A 560 -21.23 13.02 27.38
CA LEU A 560 -20.35 13.07 26.21
C LEU A 560 -19.16 12.11 26.30
N GLN A 561 -18.59 11.96 27.50
CA GLN A 561 -17.45 11.07 27.76
C GLN A 561 -17.84 9.86 28.64
N SER A 562 -19.15 9.63 28.83
CA SER A 562 -19.62 8.51 29.63
C SER A 562 -19.24 7.17 28.97
N PRO A 563 -18.96 6.11 29.77
CA PRO A 563 -18.64 4.80 29.22
C PRO A 563 -19.74 4.24 28.29
N ALA A 564 -21.01 4.62 28.50
CA ALA A 564 -22.12 4.19 27.66
C ALA A 564 -22.04 4.80 26.25
N VAL A 565 -21.85 6.12 26.16
CA VAL A 565 -21.71 6.85 24.89
C VAL A 565 -20.46 6.41 24.14
N VAL A 566 -19.32 6.35 24.84
CA VAL A 566 -18.04 5.95 24.23
C VAL A 566 -18.15 4.54 23.65
N ARG A 567 -18.66 3.57 24.43
CA ARG A 567 -18.83 2.18 23.94
C ARG A 567 -19.80 2.11 22.77
N ARG A 568 -20.88 2.90 22.76
CA ARG A 568 -21.86 2.88 21.68
C ARG A 568 -21.26 3.29 20.32
N VAL A 569 -20.39 4.31 20.33
CA VAL A 569 -19.67 4.77 19.13
C VAL A 569 -18.58 3.76 18.74
N GLU A 570 -17.79 3.30 19.71
CA GLU A 570 -16.70 2.34 19.46
C GLU A 570 -17.22 0.99 18.95
N ASP A 571 -18.37 0.55 19.43
CA ASP A 571 -19.02 -0.66 18.94
C ASP A 571 -19.33 -0.58 17.44
N ASP A 572 -19.94 0.51 16.97
CA ASP A 572 -20.21 0.68 15.53
C ASP A 572 -18.90 0.79 14.74
N GLN A 573 -17.89 1.46 15.29
CA GLN A 573 -16.57 1.56 14.67
C GLN A 573 -15.89 0.19 14.54
N ILE A 574 -16.03 -0.67 15.54
CA ILE A 574 -15.54 -2.06 15.52
C ILE A 574 -16.29 -2.87 14.46
N ASP A 575 -17.62 -2.76 14.37
CA ASP A 575 -18.38 -3.42 13.31
C ASP A 575 -17.95 -2.97 11.92
N ALA A 576 -17.79 -1.67 11.76
CA ALA A 576 -17.34 -1.06 10.53
C ALA A 576 -15.92 -1.54 10.18
N GLU A 577 -15.03 -1.66 11.17
CA GLU A 577 -13.71 -2.25 11.00
C GLU A 577 -13.82 -3.71 10.56
N PHE A 578 -14.61 -4.55 11.24
CA PHE A 578 -14.84 -5.96 10.86
C PHE A 578 -15.36 -6.10 9.43
N MET A 579 -16.26 -5.20 9.03
CA MET A 579 -16.80 -5.12 7.67
C MET A 579 -15.89 -4.37 6.68
N ASP A 580 -14.77 -3.83 7.13
CA ASP A 580 -13.79 -3.09 6.31
C ASP A 580 -14.41 -1.88 5.60
N LEU A 581 -15.09 -1.06 6.40
CA LEU A 581 -15.67 0.19 5.95
C LEU A 581 -14.65 1.32 6.19
N HIS A 582 -14.11 1.85 5.09
CA HIS A 582 -13.08 2.93 5.12
C HIS A 582 -13.56 4.22 4.45
N SER A 583 -14.86 4.33 4.22
CA SER A 583 -15.45 5.46 3.53
C SER A 583 -16.85 5.72 4.03
N THR A 584 -17.15 6.99 4.26
CA THR A 584 -18.48 7.46 4.61
C THR A 584 -19.06 8.31 3.47
N PRO A 585 -20.38 8.24 3.23
CA PRO A 585 -21.32 7.28 3.82
C PRO A 585 -21.17 5.88 3.20
N THR A 586 -21.44 4.84 3.99
CA THR A 586 -21.62 3.46 3.49
C THR A 586 -23.02 2.97 3.84
N PHE A 587 -23.73 2.43 2.85
CA PHE A 587 -25.10 1.94 3.01
C PHE A 587 -25.20 0.42 2.93
N PHE A 588 -26.07 -0.17 3.75
CA PHE A 588 -26.54 -1.54 3.63
C PHE A 588 -28.05 -1.52 3.40
N VAL A 589 -28.49 -2.15 2.32
CA VAL A 589 -29.90 -2.32 1.95
C VAL A 589 -30.31 -3.74 2.26
N ASN A 590 -31.26 -3.92 3.18
CA ASN A 590 -31.72 -5.24 3.66
C ASN A 590 -30.54 -6.16 4.02
N GLY A 591 -29.60 -5.63 4.81
CA GLY A 591 -28.40 -6.33 5.27
C GLY A 591 -27.31 -6.51 4.22
N ARG A 592 -27.50 -6.11 2.95
CA ARG A 592 -26.47 -6.23 1.90
C ARG A 592 -25.85 -4.87 1.57
N ARG A 593 -24.53 -4.81 1.47
CA ARG A 593 -23.82 -3.56 1.16
C ARG A 593 -24.24 -3.02 -0.21
N HIS A 594 -24.70 -1.78 -0.24
CA HIS A 594 -24.99 -1.05 -1.47
C HIS A 594 -23.68 -0.61 -2.13
N ILE A 595 -23.50 -0.98 -3.40
CA ILE A 595 -22.33 -0.60 -4.19
C ILE A 595 -22.83 0.23 -5.37
N GLY A 596 -22.59 1.54 -5.31
CA GLY A 596 -23.02 2.47 -6.35
C GLY A 596 -23.09 3.90 -5.84
N PRO A 597 -23.60 4.82 -6.66
CA PRO A 597 -23.95 6.17 -6.22
C PRO A 597 -24.98 6.11 -5.06
N TRP A 598 -24.93 7.10 -4.18
CA TRP A 598 -25.81 7.20 -3.01
C TRP A 598 -27.02 8.12 -3.25
N ASP A 599 -27.29 8.46 -4.51
CA ASP A 599 -28.47 9.25 -4.86
C ASP A 599 -29.76 8.44 -4.63
N SER A 600 -30.85 9.15 -4.42
CA SER A 600 -32.16 8.56 -4.10
C SER A 600 -32.60 7.52 -5.14
N ARG A 601 -32.36 7.73 -6.44
CA ARG A 601 -32.76 6.76 -7.48
C ARG A 601 -31.99 5.46 -7.38
N SER A 602 -30.69 5.55 -7.11
CA SER A 602 -29.82 4.37 -6.94
C SER A 602 -30.23 3.55 -5.71
N LEU A 603 -30.54 4.21 -4.58
CA LEU A 603 -31.01 3.53 -3.36
C LEU A 603 -32.40 2.91 -3.54
N ILE A 604 -33.36 3.62 -4.14
CA ILE A 604 -34.71 3.10 -4.43
C ILE A 604 -34.61 1.83 -5.27
N ARG A 605 -33.81 1.84 -6.34
CA ARG A 605 -33.62 0.65 -7.19
C ARG A 605 -33.02 -0.52 -6.41
N SER A 606 -32.09 -0.25 -5.50
CA SER A 606 -31.48 -1.29 -4.67
C SER A 606 -32.49 -1.91 -3.71
N LEU A 607 -33.37 -1.09 -3.10
CA LEU A 607 -34.45 -1.57 -2.24
C LEU A 607 -35.42 -2.46 -3.04
N GLU A 608 -35.93 -1.97 -4.18
CA GLU A 608 -36.84 -2.72 -5.05
C GLU A 608 -36.24 -4.05 -5.53
N ALA A 609 -34.95 -4.06 -5.90
CA ALA A 609 -34.26 -5.28 -6.29
C ALA A 609 -34.11 -6.28 -5.13
N SER A 610 -33.87 -5.77 -3.90
CA SER A 610 -33.72 -6.63 -2.72
C SER A 610 -35.01 -7.33 -2.30
N ALA A 611 -36.18 -6.76 -2.61
CA ALA A 611 -37.48 -7.39 -2.35
C ALA A 611 -37.70 -8.71 -3.14
N SER A 612 -36.93 -8.92 -4.21
CA SER A 612 -37.07 -10.08 -5.11
C SER A 612 -36.22 -11.30 -4.71
N VAL A 613 -35.39 -11.18 -3.65
CA VAL A 613 -34.47 -12.23 -3.19
C VAL A 613 -34.76 -12.50 -1.71
N PRO A 614 -35.20 -13.71 -1.31
CA PRO A 614 -35.47 -14.01 0.09
C PRO A 614 -34.18 -13.89 0.92
N PRO A 615 -34.27 -13.47 2.21
CA PRO A 615 -33.11 -13.36 3.07
C PRO A 615 -32.42 -14.72 3.24
N GLU A 616 -31.12 -14.78 2.99
CA GLU A 616 -30.28 -15.93 3.35
C GLU A 616 -30.28 -16.06 4.88
N PRO A 617 -30.50 -17.25 5.45
CA PRO A 617 -30.49 -17.42 6.90
C PRO A 617 -29.13 -16.97 7.45
N ALA A 618 -29.16 -16.20 8.54
CA ALA A 618 -27.97 -15.78 9.25
C ALA A 618 -27.09 -17.01 9.53
N ALA A 619 -25.82 -16.95 9.13
CA ALA A 619 -24.87 -18.01 9.43
C ALA A 619 -24.81 -18.18 10.97
N GLU A 620 -25.36 -19.29 11.46
CA GLU A 620 -25.14 -19.72 12.83
C GLU A 620 -23.62 -19.87 13.05
N ARG A 621 -23.18 -19.37 14.21
CA ARG A 621 -21.79 -19.00 14.55
C ARG A 621 -20.79 -20.14 14.44
#